data_AF-A0A1G2KWP8-F1
#
_entry.id   AF-A0A1G2KWP8-F1
#
_cell.length_a   1.000
_cell.length_b   1.000
_cell.length_c   1.000
_cell.angle_alpha   90.00
_cell.angle_beta   90.00
_cell.angle_gamma   90.00
#
_symmetry.space_group_name_H-M   'P 1'
#
loop_
_entity.id
_entity.type
_entity.pdbx_description
1 polymer ?
#
loop_
_entity_poly.entity_id
_entity_poly.type
_entity_poly.pdbx_seq_one_letter_code
_entity_poly.pdbx_strand_id
1 'polypeptide(L)'
;MKKNISFVASALLAAFPLAVAAQGLNNILRLAETAVEIVDIGILIVFTIAVLVFGWGIVKYLTAAGDATKLAAARGFLWWGILGVFVLAAMYGLVLFVADALGIDDVGGGAIQPPEVRR
;
A
#
# COMPACT_ATOMS: atom_id res chain seq x y z
N MET A 1 48.90 1.79 -28.46
CA MET A 1 47.61 2.07 -27.79
C MET A 1 46.54 0.98 -28.01
N LYS A 2 46.46 0.31 -29.18
CA LYS A 2 45.42 -0.70 -29.47
C LYS A 2 45.47 -2.00 -28.62
N LYS A 3 46.65 -2.41 -28.15
CA LYS A 3 46.83 -3.65 -27.37
C LYS A 3 46.17 -3.61 -25.98
N ASN A 4 46.08 -2.43 -25.39
CA ASN A 4 45.52 -2.22 -24.06
C ASN A 4 43.98 -2.21 -24.12
N ILE A 5 43.42 -1.73 -25.23
CA ILE A 5 41.98 -1.72 -25.50
C ILE A 5 41.46 -3.16 -25.66
N SER A 6 42.20 -4.01 -26.38
CA SER A 6 41.89 -5.43 -26.51
C SER A 6 41.91 -6.16 -25.16
N PHE A 7 42.84 -5.82 -24.27
CA PHE A 7 42.94 -6.44 -22.94
C PHE A 7 41.80 -6.04 -22.00
N VAL A 8 41.42 -4.75 -22.01
CA VAL A 8 40.27 -4.24 -21.26
C VAL A 8 38.96 -4.83 -21.78
N ALA A 9 38.81 -4.96 -23.11
CA ALA A 9 37.64 -5.60 -23.72
C ALA A 9 37.52 -7.08 -23.33
N SER A 10 38.62 -7.83 -23.31
CA SER A 10 38.62 -9.23 -22.86
C SER A 10 38.30 -9.37 -21.37
N ALA A 11 38.77 -8.45 -20.52
CA ALA A 11 38.46 -8.47 -19.10
C ALA A 11 36.97 -8.17 -18.82
N LEU A 12 36.37 -7.25 -19.57
CA LEU A 12 34.93 -6.96 -19.52
C LEU A 12 34.07 -8.14 -20.00
N LEU A 13 34.49 -8.82 -21.07
CA LEU A 13 33.82 -10.04 -21.55
C LEU A 13 33.91 -11.19 -20.55
N ALA A 14 35.04 -11.35 -19.86
CA ALA A 14 35.21 -12.35 -18.81
C ALA A 14 34.41 -12.03 -17.53
N ALA A 15 34.18 -10.75 -17.24
CA ALA A 15 33.33 -10.31 -16.13
C ALA A 15 31.83 -10.33 -16.44
N PHE A 16 31.45 -10.45 -17.72
CA PHE A 16 30.05 -10.42 -18.17
C PHE A 16 29.17 -11.51 -17.51
N PRO A 17 29.61 -12.78 -17.36
CA PRO A 17 28.81 -13.81 -16.71
C PRO A 17 28.53 -13.51 -15.22
N LEU A 18 29.48 -12.86 -14.53
CA LEU A 18 29.32 -12.46 -13.13
C LEU A 18 28.29 -11.32 -12.98
N ALA A 19 28.25 -10.41 -13.95
CA ALA A 19 27.24 -9.35 -14.01
C ALA A 19 25.82 -9.90 -14.26
N VAL A 20 25.68 -10.95 -15.08
CA VAL A 20 24.39 -11.65 -15.27
C VAL A 20 23.99 -12.44 -14.03
N ALA A 21 24.92 -13.10 -13.35
CA ALA A 21 24.64 -13.81 -12.10
C ALA A 21 24.10 -12.89 -10.99
N ALA A 22 24.55 -11.62 -10.96
CA ALA A 22 24.04 -10.62 -10.03
C ALA A 22 22.58 -10.18 -10.29
N GLN A 23 22.04 -10.40 -11.49
CA GLN A 23 20.65 -10.04 -11.83
C GLN A 23 19.60 -10.89 -11.09
N GLY A 24 19.97 -12.10 -10.63
CA GLY A 24 19.06 -13.00 -9.93
C GLY A 24 18.47 -12.40 -8.65
N LEU A 25 19.27 -11.65 -7.89
CA LEU A 25 18.82 -11.00 -6.66
C LEU A 25 17.80 -9.89 -6.95
N ASN A 26 18.07 -9.07 -7.97
CA ASN A 26 17.19 -7.97 -8.37
C ASN A 26 15.82 -8.46 -8.87
N ASN A 27 15.79 -9.61 -9.56
CA ASN A 27 14.55 -10.20 -10.01
C ASN A 27 13.68 -10.66 -8.83
N ILE A 28 14.28 -11.24 -7.79
CA ILE A 28 13.56 -11.70 -6.60
C ILE A 28 13.03 -10.53 -5.78
N LEU A 29 13.87 -9.50 -5.56
CA LEU A 29 13.45 -8.28 -4.85
C LEU A 29 12.30 -7.60 -5.59
N ARG A 30 12.37 -7.49 -6.92
CA ARG A 30 11.30 -6.89 -7.72
C ARG A 30 9.98 -7.66 -7.60
N LEU A 31 10.03 -9.00 -7.54
CA LEU A 31 8.82 -9.81 -7.33
C LEU A 31 8.21 -9.56 -5.95
N ALA A 32 9.05 -9.43 -4.91
CA ALA A 32 8.59 -9.11 -3.56
C ALA A 32 7.97 -7.71 -3.50
N GLU A 33 8.62 -6.71 -4.09
CA GLU A 33 8.11 -5.33 -4.18
C GLU A 33 6.77 -5.26 -4.92
N THR A 34 6.67 -5.92 -6.08
CA THR A 34 5.40 -5.99 -6.83
C THR A 34 4.30 -6.70 -6.04
N ALA A 35 4.62 -7.74 -5.28
CA ALA A 35 3.63 -8.42 -4.43
C ALA A 35 3.10 -7.51 -3.32
N VAL A 36 3.96 -6.71 -2.69
CA VAL A 36 3.56 -5.71 -1.69
C VAL A 36 2.69 -4.63 -2.34
N GLU A 37 3.10 -4.09 -3.49
CA GLU A 37 2.36 -3.05 -4.20
C GLU A 37 0.93 -3.50 -4.58
N ILE A 38 0.75 -4.77 -4.97
CA ILE A 38 -0.58 -5.32 -5.26
C ILE A 38 -1.46 -5.34 -4.00
N VAL A 39 -0.90 -5.69 -2.85
CA VAL A 39 -1.64 -5.70 -1.57
C VAL A 39 -2.04 -4.29 -1.18
N ASP A 40 -1.14 -3.32 -1.31
CA ASP A 40 -1.42 -1.91 -0.99
C ASP A 40 -2.55 -1.34 -1.86
N ILE A 41 -2.53 -1.63 -3.16
CA ILE A 41 -3.62 -1.27 -4.08
C ILE A 41 -4.93 -1.95 -3.64
N GLY A 42 -4.88 -3.22 -3.23
CA GLY A 42 -6.04 -3.94 -2.70
C GLY A 42 -6.64 -3.27 -1.47
N ILE A 43 -5.81 -2.87 -0.51
CA ILE A 43 -6.22 -2.15 0.70
C ILE A 43 -6.90 -0.82 0.33
N LEU A 44 -6.28 -0.05 -0.59
CA LEU A 44 -6.84 1.23 -1.05
C LEU A 44 -8.22 1.08 -1.70
N ILE A 45 -8.40 0.04 -2.53
CA ILE A 45 -9.68 -0.26 -3.18
C ILE A 45 -10.75 -0.59 -2.13
N VAL A 46 -10.43 -1.49 -1.19
CA VAL A 46 -11.37 -1.89 -0.12
C VAL A 46 -11.75 -0.68 0.74
N PHE A 47 -10.77 0.15 1.11
CA PHE A 47 -11.02 1.37 1.88
C PHE A 47 -11.95 2.33 1.14
N THR A 48 -11.72 2.53 -0.16
CA THR A 48 -12.56 3.39 -1.01
C THR A 48 -14.00 2.88 -1.06
N ILE A 49 -14.19 1.58 -1.29
CA ILE A 49 -15.53 0.96 -1.31
C ILE A 49 -16.21 1.09 0.06
N ALA A 50 -15.48 0.86 1.15
CA ALA A 50 -16.02 0.97 2.50
C ALA A 50 -16.53 2.38 2.80
N VAL A 51 -15.77 3.42 2.44
CA VAL A 51 -16.19 4.82 2.60
C VAL A 51 -17.43 5.13 1.75
N LEU A 52 -17.50 4.63 0.51
CA LEU A 52 -18.68 4.81 -0.36
C LEU A 52 -19.93 4.14 0.23
N VAL A 53 -19.83 2.89 0.69
CA VAL A 53 -20.94 2.16 1.31
C VAL A 53 -21.37 2.82 2.61
N PHE A 54 -20.42 3.29 3.42
CA PHE A 54 -20.70 4.03 4.65
C PHE A 54 -21.44 5.33 4.36
N GLY A 55 -20.96 6.12 3.39
CA GLY A 55 -21.63 7.35 2.93
C GLY A 55 -23.04 7.09 2.42
N TRP A 56 -23.25 6.02 1.65
CA TRP A 56 -24.58 5.60 1.20
C TRP A 56 -25.52 5.26 2.36
N GLY A 57 -25.00 4.63 3.41
CA GLY A 57 -25.74 4.34 4.63
C GLY A 57 -26.27 5.61 5.32
N ILE A 58 -25.46 6.67 5.35
CA ILE A 58 -25.87 7.98 5.91
C ILE A 58 -27.01 8.59 5.08
N VAL A 59 -26.88 8.59 3.75
CA VAL A 59 -27.94 9.10 2.85
C VAL A 59 -29.25 8.33 3.06
N LYS A 60 -29.19 7.00 3.18
CA LYS A 60 -30.35 6.15 3.46
C LYS A 60 -30.98 6.43 4.82
N TYR A 61 -30.17 6.76 5.83
CA TYR A 61 -30.65 7.16 7.15
C TYR A 61 -31.37 8.52 7.12
N LEU A 62 -30.81 9.51 6.43
CA LEU A 62 -31.41 10.83 6.29
C LEU A 62 -32.73 10.79 5.51
N THR A 63 -32.79 10.02 4.42
CA THR A 63 -34.01 9.88 3.60
C THR A 63 -35.11 9.06 4.26
N ALA A 64 -34.79 8.27 5.29
CA ALA A 64 -35.76 7.53 6.09
C ALA A 64 -36.43 8.37 7.20
N ALA A 65 -36.06 9.65 7.34
CA ALA A 65 -36.66 10.56 8.31
C ALA A 65 -38.16 10.74 8.01
N GLY A 66 -39.02 10.25 8.92
CA GLY A 66 -40.48 10.33 8.81
C GLY A 66 -41.20 8.98 8.80
N ASP A 67 -40.50 7.86 8.63
CA ASP A 67 -41.08 6.51 8.67
C ASP A 67 -40.29 5.62 9.64
N ALA A 68 -40.91 5.28 10.78
CA ALA A 68 -40.27 4.54 11.86
C ALA A 68 -39.72 3.17 11.40
N THR A 69 -40.36 2.52 10.42
CA THR A 69 -39.92 1.23 9.91
C THR A 69 -38.65 1.35 9.06
N LYS A 70 -38.60 2.36 8.16
CA LYS A 70 -37.42 2.65 7.34
C LYS A 70 -36.25 3.14 8.19
N LEU A 71 -36.54 3.89 9.26
CA LEU A 71 -35.54 4.42 10.18
C LEU A 71 -34.88 3.30 11.01
N ALA A 72 -35.63 2.26 11.39
CA ALA A 72 -35.08 1.06 12.03
C ALA A 72 -34.15 0.29 11.08
N ALA A 73 -34.59 0.07 9.83
CA ALA A 73 -33.78 -0.61 8.82
C ALA A 73 -32.50 0.17 8.46
N ALA A 74 -32.60 1.49 8.32
CA ALA A 74 -31.46 2.35 8.04
C ALA A 74 -30.45 2.39 9.19
N ARG A 75 -30.90 2.37 10.46
CA ARG A 75 -30.01 2.23 11.62
C ARG A 75 -29.24 0.91 11.61
N GLY A 76 -29.92 -0.20 11.31
CA GLY A 76 -29.26 -1.50 11.17
C GLY A 76 -28.18 -1.47 10.09
N PHE A 77 -28.45 -0.86 8.94
CA PHE A 77 -27.47 -0.70 7.87
C PHE A 77 -26.28 0.19 8.27
N LEU A 78 -26.54 1.26 9.02
CA LEU A 78 -25.50 2.15 9.53
C LEU A 78 -24.55 1.43 10.51
N TRP A 79 -25.09 0.57 11.38
CA TRP A 79 -24.30 -0.26 12.30
C TRP A 79 -23.33 -1.18 11.55
N TRP A 80 -23.78 -1.80 10.47
CA TRP A 80 -22.91 -2.59 9.59
C TRP A 80 -21.83 -1.75 8.92
N GLY A 81 -22.16 -0.52 8.50
CA GLY A 81 -21.19 0.42 7.96
C GLY A 81 -20.12 0.82 9.00
N ILE A 82 -20.55 1.19 10.21
CA ILE A 82 -19.65 1.55 11.32
C ILE A 82 -18.74 0.37 11.66
N LEU A 83 -19.28 -0.84 11.75
CA LEU A 83 -18.50 -2.04 12.05
C LEU A 83 -17.45 -2.30 10.96
N GLY A 84 -17.81 -2.13 9.68
CA GLY A 84 -16.88 -2.28 8.57
C GLY A 84 -15.71 -1.30 8.63
N VAL A 85 -16.00 -0.01 8.88
CA VAL A 85 -14.95 1.02 9.03
C VAL A 85 -14.11 0.77 10.29
N PHE A 86 -14.73 0.34 11.39
CA PHE A 86 -14.03 0.00 12.62
C PHE A 86 -13.04 -1.14 12.42
N VAL A 87 -13.41 -2.21 11.72
CA VAL A 87 -12.49 -3.33 11.44
C VAL A 87 -11.33 -2.87 10.57
N LEU A 88 -11.58 -2.05 9.54
CA LEU A 88 -10.51 -1.49 8.70
C LEU A 88 -9.52 -0.64 9.52
N ALA A 89 -10.04 0.24 10.38
CA ALA A 89 -9.21 1.07 11.25
C ALA A 89 -8.42 0.22 12.27
N ALA A 90 -9.05 -0.82 12.85
CA ALA A 90 -8.39 -1.71 13.80
C ALA A 90 -7.28 -2.54 13.15
N MET A 91 -7.50 -3.06 11.93
CA MET A 91 -6.47 -3.80 11.21
C MET A 91 -5.29 -2.89 10.83
N TYR A 92 -5.56 -1.69 10.30
CA TYR A 92 -4.51 -0.74 9.95
C TYR A 92 -3.73 -0.27 11.19
N GLY A 93 -4.42 0.05 12.28
CA GLY A 93 -3.80 0.43 13.54
C GLY A 93 -2.95 -0.69 14.15
N LEU A 94 -3.37 -1.95 14.00
CA LEU A 94 -2.57 -3.09 14.44
C LEU A 94 -1.28 -3.24 13.60
N VAL A 95 -1.36 -3.05 12.28
CA VAL A 95 -0.17 -3.09 11.41
C VAL A 95 0.82 -2.00 11.82
N LEU A 96 0.34 -0.76 12.02
CA LEU A 96 1.17 0.35 12.52
C LEU A 96 1.82 0.05 13.88
N PHE A 97 1.06 -0.52 14.81
CA PHE A 97 1.58 -0.87 16.13
C PHE A 97 2.69 -1.93 16.05
N VAL A 98 2.49 -2.97 15.23
CA VAL A 98 3.49 -4.03 15.03
C VAL A 98 4.71 -3.46 14.30
N ALA A 99 4.52 -2.59 13.32
CA ALA A 99 5.59 -1.93 12.60
C ALA A 99 6.48 -1.09 13.52
N ASP A 100 5.87 -0.25 14.36
CA ASP A 100 6.56 0.55 15.37
C ASP A 100 7.34 -0.34 16.35
N ALA A 101 6.71 -1.42 16.82
CA ALA A 101 7.37 -2.40 17.69
C ALA A 101 8.59 -3.11 17.05
N LEU A 102 8.63 -3.17 15.71
CA LEU A 102 9.74 -3.74 14.94
C LEU A 102 10.73 -2.69 14.42
N GLY A 103 10.51 -1.39 14.70
CA GLY A 103 11.35 -0.29 14.22
C GLY A 103 11.21 -0.03 12.72
N ILE A 104 10.02 -0.26 12.15
CA ILE A 104 9.71 0.01 10.75
C ILE A 104 9.01 1.37 10.66
N ASP A 105 9.76 2.39 10.24
CA ASP A 105 9.28 3.78 10.21
C ASP A 105 8.38 4.10 9.00
N ASP A 106 8.33 3.22 7.99
CA ASP A 106 7.67 3.48 6.71
C ASP A 106 6.60 2.42 6.39
N VAL A 107 5.46 2.52 7.08
CA VAL A 107 4.34 1.56 6.95
C VAL A 107 3.04 2.18 6.46
N GLY A 108 3.09 3.41 5.94
CA GLY A 108 1.88 4.03 5.45
C GLY A 108 2.09 5.44 4.94
N GLY A 109 2.13 5.56 3.62
CA GLY A 109 2.12 6.84 2.91
C GLY A 109 3.45 7.56 3.05
N GLY A 110 4.35 7.30 2.09
CA GLY A 110 5.64 7.96 1.98
C GLY A 110 5.51 9.42 2.38
N ALA A 111 6.16 9.77 3.49
CA ALA A 111 6.11 11.11 4.04
C ALA A 111 6.36 12.06 2.87
N ILE A 112 5.41 12.97 2.58
CA ILE A 112 5.70 14.09 1.70
C ILE A 112 6.80 14.86 2.42
N GLN A 113 8.05 14.54 2.12
CA GLN A 113 9.21 15.24 2.62
C GLN A 113 9.16 16.59 1.92
N PRO A 114 8.76 17.68 2.62
CA PRO A 114 8.87 18.98 2.02
C PRO A 114 10.35 19.19 1.67
N PRO A 115 10.65 19.73 0.48
CA PRO A 115 12.03 19.92 0.06
C PRO A 115 12.79 20.71 1.12
N GLU A 116 13.93 20.17 1.54
CA GLU A 116 14.80 20.82 2.50
C GLU A 116 15.30 22.13 1.89
N VAL A 117 14.89 23.26 2.46
CA VAL A 117 15.49 24.55 2.12
C VAL A 117 16.91 24.52 2.67
N ARG A 118 17.85 24.14 1.80
CA ARG A 118 19.30 24.22 2.03
C ARG A 118 19.62 25.68 2.41
N ARG A 119 19.86 25.91 3.70
CA ARG A 119 20.42 27.18 4.18
C ARG A 119 21.90 27.28 3.79
#